data_AF-B0D3W9-F1
#
_entry.id   AF-B0D3W9-F1
#
_cell.length_a   1.000
_cell.length_b   1.000
_cell.length_c   1.000
_cell.angle_alpha   90.00
_cell.angle_beta   90.00
_cell.angle_gamma   90.00
#
_symmetry.space_group_name_H-M   'P 1'
#
loop_
_entity.id
_entity.type
_entity.pdbx_description
1 polymer ?
#
loop_
_entity_poly.entity_id
_entity_poly.type
_entity_poly.pdbx_seq_one_letter_code
_entity_poly.pdbx_strand_id
1 'polypeptide(L)'
;MAKPLPLSFLAYFIGVGFPFVVLPAVEACRDGRSLLIAYPAIWGLLSQTMSVGATMPIYWLAFLLSRRRGLSKGAGSSDTRGAITQAHAEAIVFGVLIGAIVPTISMLILNDPTVTAIWQPYPIYVSLAHALHLFFRPPSQHPQSGYPTIRVLYLGCFIIASSVHISTIWPIKNDLAAIKSMFFPSPVALNVSDVSLQTLDFLQWDFVFGSVSTAVATLWFAQNLGQLFRMVVWYMMAIPLVGFGAAIMGVALWREQFLIS
;
A
#
# COMPACT_ATOMS: atom_id res chain seq x y z
N MET A 1 29.85 -5.89 -4.02
CA MET A 1 29.60 -5.33 -5.37
C MET A 1 28.29 -4.55 -5.28
N ALA A 2 28.26 -3.29 -5.72
CA ALA A 2 27.01 -2.50 -5.71
C ALA A 2 25.99 -3.17 -6.65
N LYS A 3 24.73 -3.27 -6.23
CA LYS A 3 23.67 -3.77 -7.10
C LYS A 3 23.41 -2.75 -8.21
N PRO A 4 23.04 -3.18 -9.43
CA PRO A 4 22.59 -2.26 -10.47
C PRO A 4 21.46 -1.37 -9.97
N LEU A 5 21.42 -0.11 -10.41
CA LEU A 5 20.41 0.87 -10.01
C LEU A 5 18.97 0.36 -10.26
N PRO A 6 18.62 -0.24 -11.43
CA PRO A 6 17.28 -0.78 -11.65
C PRO A 6 16.85 -1.82 -10.62
N LEU A 7 17.74 -2.76 -10.27
CA LEU A 7 17.45 -3.80 -9.28
C LEU A 7 17.32 -3.23 -7.86
N SER A 8 18.14 -2.24 -7.53
CA SER A 8 18.07 -1.54 -6.24
C SER A 8 16.76 -0.78 -6.09
N PHE A 9 16.31 -0.10 -7.16
CA PHE A 9 15.02 0.58 -7.17
C PHE A 9 13.85 -0.40 -7.10
N LEU A 10 13.88 -1.49 -7.87
CA LEU A 10 12.83 -2.51 -7.81
C LEU A 10 12.67 -3.10 -6.40
N ALA A 11 13.79 -3.45 -5.76
CA ALA A 11 13.78 -3.96 -4.38
C ALA A 11 13.24 -2.90 -3.40
N TYR A 12 13.62 -1.63 -3.58
CA TYR A 12 13.09 -0.53 -2.79
C TYR A 12 11.58 -0.38 -2.98
N PHE A 13 11.10 -0.31 -4.23
CA PHE A 13 9.69 -0.13 -4.57
C PHE A 13 8.85 -1.26 -3.95
N ILE A 14 9.24 -2.51 -4.12
CA ILE A 14 8.58 -3.67 -3.48
C ILE A 14 8.57 -3.51 -1.96
N GLY A 15 9.72 -3.19 -1.36
CA GLY A 15 9.87 -3.11 0.10
C GLY A 15 9.11 -1.96 0.75
N VAL A 16 8.77 -0.89 0.01
CA VAL A 16 7.94 0.22 0.52
C VAL A 16 6.50 0.19 -0.01
N GLY A 17 6.19 -0.73 -0.93
CA GLY A 17 4.93 -0.79 -1.68
C GLY A 17 3.74 -1.41 -0.93
N PHE A 18 3.92 -1.83 0.33
CA PHE A 18 2.84 -2.40 1.16
C PHE A 18 1.51 -1.62 1.16
N PRO A 19 1.50 -0.27 1.19
CA PRO A 19 0.23 0.47 1.19
C PRO A 19 -0.67 0.18 -0.01
N PHE A 20 -0.08 -0.18 -1.16
CA PHE A 20 -0.83 -0.44 -2.40
C PHE A 20 -1.62 -1.76 -2.34
N VAL A 21 -1.26 -2.65 -1.43
CA VAL A 21 -1.96 -3.94 -1.22
C VAL A 21 -2.80 -3.89 0.03
N VAL A 22 -2.22 -3.43 1.14
CA VAL A 22 -2.85 -3.51 2.46
C VAL A 22 -4.03 -2.56 2.58
N LEU A 23 -3.92 -1.30 2.11
CA LEU A 23 -5.04 -0.37 2.24
C LEU A 23 -6.26 -0.84 1.45
N PRO A 24 -6.16 -1.23 0.16
CA PRO A 24 -7.31 -1.77 -0.55
C PRO A 24 -7.92 -3.00 0.11
N ALA A 25 -7.10 -3.92 0.64
CA ALA A 25 -7.59 -5.11 1.34
C ALA A 25 -8.38 -4.77 2.61
N VAL A 26 -7.88 -3.81 3.41
CA VAL A 26 -8.55 -3.36 4.64
C VAL A 26 -9.86 -2.65 4.31
N GLU A 27 -9.85 -1.70 3.36
CA GLU A 27 -11.06 -0.97 2.97
C GLU A 27 -12.13 -1.89 2.35
N ALA A 28 -11.71 -2.93 1.63
CA ALA A 28 -12.59 -3.95 1.08
C ALA A 28 -13.23 -4.86 2.14
N CYS A 29 -12.78 -4.85 3.39
CA CYS A 29 -13.36 -5.64 4.46
C CYS A 29 -14.21 -4.82 5.43
N ARG A 30 -14.30 -3.50 5.24
CA ARG A 30 -15.13 -2.64 6.07
C ARG A 30 -16.62 -2.86 5.83
N ASP A 31 -17.39 -2.78 6.91
CA ASP A 31 -18.84 -2.75 6.84
C ASP A 31 -19.34 -1.50 6.12
N GLY A 32 -20.32 -1.67 5.21
CA GLY A 32 -20.90 -0.57 4.44
C GLY A 32 -20.06 -0.08 3.25
N ARG A 33 -18.99 -0.82 2.89
CA ARG A 33 -18.20 -0.56 1.67
C ARG A 33 -19.06 -0.58 0.40
N SER A 34 -18.62 0.12 -0.64
CA SER A 34 -19.24 0.02 -1.96
C SER A 34 -18.75 -1.22 -2.72
N LEU A 35 -19.54 -1.67 -3.70
CA LEU A 35 -19.14 -2.75 -4.60
C LEU A 35 -17.89 -2.41 -5.44
N LEU A 36 -17.62 -1.13 -5.68
CA LEU A 36 -16.46 -0.69 -6.47
C LEU A 36 -15.13 -0.98 -5.77
N ILE A 37 -15.10 -0.93 -4.43
CA ILE A 37 -13.88 -1.20 -3.65
C ILE A 37 -13.90 -2.57 -2.96
N ALA A 38 -14.98 -3.34 -3.10
CA ALA A 38 -15.15 -4.62 -2.40
C ALA A 38 -14.23 -5.74 -2.90
N TYR A 39 -13.62 -5.59 -4.08
CA TYR A 39 -12.85 -6.62 -4.75
C TYR A 39 -11.39 -6.17 -5.00
N PRO A 40 -10.52 -6.23 -3.97
CA PRO A 40 -9.15 -5.73 -4.06
C PRO A 40 -8.31 -6.51 -5.08
N ALA A 41 -8.62 -7.78 -5.38
CA ALA A 41 -7.96 -8.52 -6.45
C ALA A 41 -8.14 -7.89 -7.83
N ILE A 42 -9.29 -7.29 -8.13
CA ILE A 42 -9.51 -6.62 -9.42
C ILE A 42 -8.54 -5.44 -9.55
N TRP A 43 -8.43 -4.64 -8.49
CA TRP A 43 -7.49 -3.51 -8.45
C TRP A 43 -6.04 -3.98 -8.50
N GLY A 44 -5.68 -5.06 -7.80
CA GLY A 44 -4.34 -5.64 -7.91
C GLY A 44 -4.03 -6.18 -9.31
N LEU A 45 -4.99 -6.82 -9.99
CA LEU A 45 -4.80 -7.29 -11.36
C LEU A 45 -4.69 -6.12 -12.35
N LEU A 46 -5.49 -5.07 -12.16
CA LEU A 46 -5.33 -3.82 -12.92
C LEU A 46 -3.96 -3.20 -12.71
N SER A 47 -3.39 -3.26 -11.49
CA SER A 47 -2.04 -2.74 -11.26
C SER A 47 -0.96 -3.56 -11.95
N GLN A 48 -1.19 -4.84 -12.22
CA GLN A 48 -0.26 -5.65 -13.02
C GLN A 48 -0.31 -5.32 -14.52
N THR A 49 -1.48 -4.96 -15.04
CA THR A 49 -1.66 -4.69 -16.48
C THR A 49 -1.46 -3.22 -16.85
N MET A 50 -1.84 -2.30 -15.97
CA MET A 50 -1.80 -0.85 -16.21
C MET A 50 -0.70 -0.12 -15.43
N SER A 51 -0.02 -0.79 -14.48
CA SER A 51 0.85 -0.20 -13.43
C SER A 51 0.11 0.27 -12.17
N VAL A 52 0.84 0.38 -11.06
CA VAL A 52 0.35 0.89 -9.77
C VAL A 52 0.00 2.37 -9.85
N GLY A 53 0.80 3.17 -10.54
CA GLY A 53 0.71 4.60 -10.70
C GLY A 53 -0.48 5.03 -11.55
N ALA A 54 -0.91 4.18 -12.50
CA ALA A 54 -2.19 4.37 -13.19
C ALA A 54 -3.38 3.90 -12.33
N THR A 55 -3.22 2.76 -11.64
CA THR A 55 -4.34 2.10 -10.95
C THR A 55 -4.72 2.77 -9.63
N MET A 56 -3.75 3.17 -8.80
CA MET A 56 -4.02 3.74 -7.48
C MET A 56 -4.80 5.07 -7.52
N PRO A 57 -4.52 6.03 -8.42
CA PRO A 57 -5.37 7.22 -8.55
C PRO A 57 -6.84 6.88 -8.85
N ILE A 58 -7.08 5.89 -9.73
CA ILE A 58 -8.43 5.46 -10.10
C ILE A 58 -9.10 4.75 -8.91
N TYR A 59 -8.37 3.86 -8.22
CA TYR A 59 -8.84 3.21 -7.00
C TYR A 59 -9.25 4.25 -5.95
N TRP A 60 -8.39 5.25 -5.69
CA TRP A 60 -8.67 6.28 -4.70
C TRP A 60 -9.83 7.19 -5.11
N LEU A 61 -9.96 7.52 -6.38
CA LEU A 61 -11.14 8.23 -6.87
C LEU A 61 -12.42 7.39 -6.64
N ALA A 62 -12.40 6.10 -6.96
CA ALA A 62 -13.52 5.20 -6.70
C ALA A 62 -13.84 5.11 -5.21
N PHE A 63 -12.82 5.02 -4.34
CA PHE A 63 -12.96 5.04 -2.89
C PHE A 63 -13.62 6.33 -2.39
N LEU A 64 -13.15 7.49 -2.85
CA LEU A 64 -13.67 8.80 -2.45
C LEU A 64 -15.11 9.02 -2.90
N LEU A 65 -15.45 8.64 -4.15
CA LEU A 65 -16.80 8.73 -4.69
C LEU A 65 -17.76 7.73 -4.05
N SER A 66 -17.24 6.56 -3.63
CA SER A 66 -18.00 5.52 -2.95
C SER A 66 -18.39 5.88 -1.52
N ARG A 67 -17.68 6.84 -0.92
CA ARG A 67 -17.97 7.32 0.43
C ARG A 67 -19.29 8.08 0.41
N ARG A 68 -20.41 7.38 0.67
CA ARG A 68 -21.69 8.04 0.97
C ARG A 68 -21.43 9.07 2.06
N ARG A 69 -21.90 10.31 1.90
CA ARG A 69 -21.70 11.51 2.76
C ARG A 69 -21.98 11.32 4.28
N GLY A 70 -22.25 10.11 4.77
CA GLY A 70 -22.61 9.78 6.15
C GLY A 70 -21.46 9.37 7.08
N LEU A 71 -20.21 9.19 6.61
CA LEU A 71 -19.04 8.97 7.50
C LEU A 71 -18.55 10.25 8.20
N SER A 72 -19.26 11.36 8.00
CA SER A 72 -19.08 12.62 8.73
C SER A 72 -20.31 12.84 9.62
N LYS A 73 -20.42 12.08 10.70
CA LYS A 73 -21.17 12.52 11.88
C LYS A 73 -20.31 12.23 13.10
N GLY A 74 -20.17 13.26 13.93
CA GLY A 74 -19.14 13.43 14.94
C GLY A 74 -19.03 12.30 15.97
N ALA A 75 -17.95 12.38 16.75
CA ALA A 75 -17.77 11.69 18.01
C ALA A 75 -19.10 11.65 18.79
N GLY A 76 -19.74 10.48 18.86
CA GLY A 76 -21.03 10.30 19.53
C GLY A 76 -22.11 9.54 18.77
N SER A 77 -21.93 9.20 17.48
CA SER A 77 -22.85 8.26 16.82
C SER A 77 -22.26 6.86 16.79
N SER A 78 -22.93 5.90 17.41
CA SER A 78 -22.62 4.46 17.43
C SER A 78 -22.82 3.78 16.06
N ASP A 79 -22.54 4.48 14.96
CA ASP A 79 -22.70 3.94 13.61
C ASP A 79 -21.54 2.97 13.38
N THR A 80 -21.82 1.67 13.45
CA THR A 80 -20.87 0.57 13.23
C THR A 80 -20.33 0.51 11.80
N ARG A 81 -20.74 1.44 10.93
CA ARG A 81 -20.24 1.58 9.56
C ARG A 81 -18.73 1.82 9.57
N GLY A 82 -18.02 0.92 8.92
CA GLY A 82 -16.57 0.91 8.89
C GLY A 82 -15.94 -0.09 9.86
N ALA A 83 -16.69 -0.77 10.72
CA ALA A 83 -16.15 -1.83 11.56
C ALA A 83 -15.51 -2.94 10.72
N ILE A 84 -14.49 -3.56 11.30
CA ILE A 84 -13.81 -4.74 10.75
C ILE A 84 -13.84 -5.78 11.87
N THR A 85 -14.36 -6.97 11.57
CA THR A 85 -14.33 -8.09 12.52
C THR A 85 -12.91 -8.67 12.62
N GLN A 86 -12.59 -9.32 13.74
CA GLN A 86 -11.31 -9.99 13.97
C GLN A 86 -11.02 -11.05 12.89
N ALA A 87 -12.02 -11.83 12.47
CA ALA A 87 -11.85 -12.81 11.39
C ALA A 87 -11.36 -12.18 10.07
N HIS A 88 -11.98 -11.08 9.63
CA HIS A 88 -11.53 -10.35 8.45
C HIS A 88 -10.12 -9.77 8.63
N ALA A 89 -9.80 -9.21 9.80
CA ALA A 89 -8.48 -8.66 10.05
C ALA A 89 -7.38 -9.73 9.98
N GLU A 90 -7.60 -10.89 10.59
CA GLU A 90 -6.69 -12.04 10.51
C GLU A 90 -6.60 -12.60 9.09
N ALA A 91 -7.72 -12.68 8.37
CA ALA A 91 -7.74 -13.11 6.98
C ALA A 91 -6.94 -12.17 6.07
N ILE A 92 -6.96 -10.85 6.31
CA ILE A 92 -6.14 -9.88 5.56
C ILE A 92 -4.65 -10.16 5.82
N VAL A 93 -4.27 -10.32 7.10
CA VAL A 93 -2.87 -10.63 7.46
C VAL A 93 -2.42 -11.92 6.78
N PHE A 94 -3.23 -12.98 6.88
CA PHE A 94 -2.93 -14.28 6.27
C PHE A 94 -2.86 -14.18 4.74
N GLY A 95 -3.83 -13.51 4.12
CA GLY A 95 -3.89 -13.31 2.67
C GLY A 95 -2.68 -12.55 2.14
N VAL A 96 -2.26 -11.47 2.81
CA VAL A 96 -1.07 -10.69 2.40
C VAL A 96 0.21 -11.49 2.59
N LEU A 97 0.37 -12.21 3.71
CA LEU A 97 1.57 -13.02 3.97
C LEU A 97 1.73 -14.14 2.94
N ILE A 98 0.68 -14.94 2.76
CA ILE A 98 0.73 -16.13 1.89
C ILE A 98 0.62 -15.75 0.41
N GLY A 99 -0.26 -14.81 0.09
CA GLY A 99 -0.58 -14.47 -1.30
C GLY A 99 0.31 -13.42 -1.93
N ALA A 100 0.93 -12.52 -1.16
CA ALA A 100 1.79 -11.47 -1.70
C ALA A 100 3.26 -11.64 -1.26
N ILE A 101 3.52 -11.77 0.04
CA ILE A 101 4.90 -11.75 0.56
C ILE A 101 5.67 -13.00 0.11
N VAL A 102 5.13 -14.20 0.32
CA VAL A 102 5.81 -15.45 -0.06
C VAL A 102 6.13 -15.50 -1.56
N PRO A 103 5.18 -15.26 -2.50
CA PRO A 103 5.48 -15.24 -3.93
C PRO A 103 6.52 -14.19 -4.30
N THR A 104 6.47 -13.01 -3.69
CA THR A 104 7.41 -11.91 -3.96
C THR A 104 8.84 -12.26 -3.53
N ILE A 105 8.99 -12.88 -2.35
CA ILE A 105 10.30 -13.37 -1.88
C ILE A 105 10.83 -14.45 -2.84
N SER A 106 9.99 -15.40 -3.24
CA SER A 106 10.36 -16.45 -4.20
C SER A 106 10.82 -15.86 -5.54
N MET A 107 10.10 -14.86 -6.08
CA MET A 107 10.47 -14.15 -7.30
C MET A 107 11.87 -13.52 -7.16
N LEU A 108 12.14 -12.83 -6.05
CA LEU A 108 13.41 -12.13 -5.82
C LEU A 108 14.60 -13.08 -5.60
N ILE A 109 14.39 -14.20 -4.90
CA ILE A 109 15.47 -15.15 -4.58
C ILE A 109 15.79 -16.05 -5.77
N LEU A 110 14.78 -16.59 -6.44
CA LEU A 110 14.98 -17.56 -7.51
C LEU A 110 15.47 -16.90 -8.81
N ASN A 111 15.12 -15.62 -9.03
CA ASN A 111 15.51 -14.86 -10.23
C ASN A 111 15.22 -15.64 -11.52
N ASP A 112 14.07 -16.31 -11.54
CA ASP A 112 13.65 -17.20 -12.63
C ASP A 112 12.44 -16.58 -13.35
N PRO A 113 12.43 -16.55 -14.69
CA PRO A 113 11.36 -15.93 -15.46
C PRO A 113 10.02 -16.67 -15.32
N THR A 114 10.02 -17.99 -15.15
CA THR A 114 8.81 -18.79 -14.92
C THR A 114 8.23 -18.48 -13.54
N VAL A 115 9.07 -18.39 -12.51
CA VAL A 115 8.63 -17.97 -11.17
C VAL A 115 8.05 -16.56 -11.20
N THR A 116 8.69 -15.65 -11.94
CA THR A 116 8.19 -14.26 -12.12
C THR A 116 6.84 -14.23 -12.84
N ALA A 117 6.63 -15.10 -13.83
CA ALA A 117 5.34 -15.22 -14.51
C ALA A 117 4.25 -15.77 -13.58
N ILE A 118 4.57 -16.76 -12.75
CA ILE A 118 3.68 -17.30 -11.72
C ILE A 118 3.36 -16.24 -10.65
N TRP A 119 4.29 -15.33 -10.36
CA TRP A 119 4.07 -14.24 -9.42
C TRP A 119 3.04 -13.20 -9.92
N GLN A 120 2.92 -12.97 -11.22
CA GLN A 120 2.03 -11.93 -11.78
C GLN A 120 0.59 -11.96 -11.20
N PRO A 121 -0.13 -13.09 -11.15
CA PRO A 121 -1.47 -13.15 -10.56
C PRO A 121 -1.50 -13.16 -9.03
N TYR A 122 -0.49 -12.66 -8.31
CA TYR A 122 -0.48 -12.63 -6.84
C TYR A 122 -1.74 -12.04 -6.16
N PRO A 123 -2.46 -11.05 -6.74
CA PRO A 123 -3.70 -10.55 -6.11
C PRO A 123 -4.79 -11.63 -6.00
N ILE A 124 -4.78 -12.62 -6.91
CA ILE A 124 -5.64 -13.80 -6.85
C ILE A 124 -5.21 -14.67 -5.67
N TYR A 125 -3.92 -14.93 -5.49
CA TYR A 125 -3.41 -15.71 -4.36
C TYR A 125 -3.77 -15.07 -3.01
N VAL A 126 -3.67 -13.75 -2.90
CA VAL A 126 -4.11 -13.00 -1.70
C VAL A 126 -5.59 -13.25 -1.43
N SER A 127 -6.44 -13.14 -2.46
CA SER A 127 -7.88 -13.31 -2.30
C SER A 127 -8.28 -14.75 -2.00
N LEU A 128 -7.60 -15.73 -2.60
CA LEU A 128 -7.82 -17.15 -2.31
C LEU A 128 -7.40 -17.49 -0.88
N ALA A 129 -6.22 -17.05 -0.43
CA ALA A 129 -5.76 -17.26 0.93
C ALA A 129 -6.67 -16.56 1.96
N HIS A 130 -7.12 -15.33 1.67
CA HIS A 130 -8.10 -14.61 2.47
C HIS A 130 -9.43 -15.38 2.59
N ALA A 131 -9.98 -15.85 1.46
CA ALA A 131 -11.21 -16.64 1.43
C ALA A 131 -11.07 -17.97 2.17
N LEU A 132 -9.95 -18.67 2.00
CA LEU A 132 -9.63 -19.91 2.70
C LEU A 132 -9.58 -19.69 4.21
N HIS A 133 -8.97 -18.59 4.67
CA HIS A 133 -8.96 -18.24 6.09
C HIS A 133 -10.39 -18.04 6.62
N LEU A 134 -11.21 -17.26 5.92
CA LEU A 134 -12.60 -17.01 6.34
C LEU A 134 -13.50 -18.24 6.28
N PHE A 135 -13.18 -19.21 5.42
CA PHE A 135 -13.88 -20.50 5.39
C PHE A 135 -13.69 -21.27 6.70
N PHE A 136 -12.47 -21.29 7.25
CA PHE A 136 -12.18 -21.93 8.54
C PHE A 136 -12.54 -21.07 9.75
N ARG A 137 -12.52 -19.74 9.59
CA ARG A 137 -12.78 -18.77 10.66
C ARG A 137 -13.84 -17.75 10.22
N PRO A 138 -15.12 -18.13 10.18
CA PRO A 138 -16.18 -17.27 9.67
C PRO A 138 -16.41 -16.05 10.57
N PRO A 139 -16.66 -14.85 9.99
CA PRO A 139 -16.92 -13.62 10.76
C PRO A 139 -18.12 -13.71 11.72
N SER A 140 -19.13 -14.53 11.39
CA SER A 140 -20.32 -14.72 12.21
C SER A 140 -20.02 -15.35 13.58
N GLN A 141 -18.95 -16.12 13.70
CA GLN A 141 -18.51 -16.74 14.96
C GLN A 141 -17.48 -15.89 15.71
N HIS A 142 -16.88 -14.91 15.02
CA HIS A 142 -15.83 -14.05 15.57
C HIS A 142 -16.14 -12.56 15.34
N PRO A 143 -17.24 -12.04 15.94
CA PRO A 143 -17.67 -10.66 15.75
C PRO A 143 -16.82 -9.64 16.52
N GLN A 144 -15.76 -10.08 17.23
CA GLN A 144 -14.88 -9.18 17.96
C GLN A 144 -14.26 -8.15 17.02
N SER A 145 -13.87 -7.00 17.55
CA SER A 145 -13.20 -5.97 16.75
C SER A 145 -11.83 -6.44 16.25
N GLY A 146 -11.59 -6.27 14.95
CA GLY A 146 -10.31 -6.53 14.28
C GLY A 146 -9.33 -5.37 14.31
N TYR A 147 -9.70 -4.22 14.89
CA TYR A 147 -8.84 -3.03 14.90
C TYR A 147 -7.46 -3.24 15.52
N PRO A 148 -7.29 -3.96 16.66
CA PRO A 148 -5.96 -4.23 17.20
C PRO A 148 -5.06 -4.95 16.20
N THR A 149 -5.60 -5.95 15.50
CA THR A 149 -4.89 -6.73 14.47
C THR A 149 -4.49 -5.84 13.28
N ILE A 150 -5.40 -5.00 12.78
CA ILE A 150 -5.09 -4.06 11.69
C ILE A 150 -4.02 -3.03 12.11
N ARG A 151 -4.04 -2.55 13.36
CA ARG A 151 -3.02 -1.63 13.87
C ARG A 151 -1.65 -2.30 13.94
N VAL A 152 -1.58 -3.56 14.37
CA VAL A 152 -0.34 -4.35 14.36
C VAL A 152 0.16 -4.54 12.92
N LEU A 153 -0.74 -4.85 11.98
CA LEU A 153 -0.40 -4.97 10.56
C LEU A 153 0.19 -3.67 10.01
N TYR A 154 -0.48 -2.52 10.22
CA TYR A 154 0.04 -1.22 9.77
C TYR A 154 1.37 -0.85 10.42
N LEU A 155 1.53 -1.15 11.72
CA LEU A 155 2.81 -0.93 12.40
C LEU A 155 3.91 -1.82 11.82
N GLY A 156 3.62 -3.09 11.52
CA GLY A 156 4.56 -3.98 10.83
C GLY A 156 4.97 -3.45 9.47
N CYS A 157 4.00 -3.03 8.64
CA CYS A 157 4.28 -2.41 7.34
C CYS A 157 5.09 -1.11 7.47
N PHE A 158 4.80 -0.28 8.49
CA PHE A 158 5.58 0.92 8.79
C PHE A 158 7.05 0.57 9.10
N ILE A 159 7.29 -0.40 9.98
CA ILE A 159 8.64 -0.82 10.39
C ILE A 159 9.41 -1.37 9.20
N ILE A 160 8.80 -2.24 8.39
CA ILE A 160 9.48 -2.82 7.22
C ILE A 160 9.79 -1.74 6.19
N ALA A 161 8.80 -0.92 5.80
CA ALA A 161 9.00 0.13 4.80
C ALA A 161 10.04 1.17 5.24
N SER A 162 10.03 1.57 6.52
CA SER A 162 11.03 2.49 7.07
C SER A 162 12.42 1.88 7.11
N SER A 163 12.54 0.59 7.47
CA SER A 163 13.81 -0.13 7.46
C SER A 163 14.40 -0.23 6.05
N VAL A 164 13.58 -0.55 5.05
CA VAL A 164 13.98 -0.55 3.63
C VAL A 164 14.41 0.84 3.20
N HIS A 165 13.66 1.88 3.55
CA HIS A 165 14.01 3.25 3.19
C HIS A 165 15.33 3.69 3.81
N ILE A 166 15.49 3.50 5.12
CA ILE A 166 16.71 3.87 5.85
C ILE A 166 17.92 3.12 5.29
N SER A 167 17.83 1.80 5.12
CA SER A 167 18.94 0.99 4.59
C SER A 167 19.33 1.34 3.16
N THR A 168 18.41 1.90 2.38
CA THR A 168 18.66 2.25 0.97
C THR A 168 19.12 3.70 0.82
N ILE A 169 18.51 4.65 1.53
CA ILE A 169 18.66 6.09 1.31
C ILE A 169 19.67 6.73 2.25
N TRP A 170 19.77 6.30 3.50
CA TRP A 170 20.73 6.91 4.43
C TRP A 170 22.19 6.76 4.01
N PRO A 171 22.63 5.64 3.40
CA PRO A 171 24.00 5.53 2.88
C PRO A 171 24.34 6.58 1.82
N ILE A 172 23.34 7.04 1.04
CA ILE A 172 23.49 8.02 -0.04
C ILE A 172 22.91 9.40 0.30
N LYS A 173 22.60 9.67 1.58
CA LYS A 173 21.89 10.90 1.99
C LYS A 173 22.61 12.21 1.62
N ASN A 174 23.94 12.16 1.48
CA ASN A 174 24.77 13.30 1.11
C ASN A 174 25.05 13.36 -0.40
N ASP A 175 24.60 12.37 -1.17
CA ASP A 175 24.74 12.32 -2.62
C ASP A 175 23.38 12.62 -3.28
N LEU A 176 23.14 13.90 -3.49
CA LEU A 176 21.91 14.37 -4.12
C LEU A 176 21.75 13.83 -5.55
N ALA A 177 22.84 13.56 -6.27
CA ALA A 177 22.79 13.01 -7.62
C ALA A 177 22.31 11.56 -7.59
N ALA A 178 22.82 10.74 -6.66
CA ALA A 178 22.36 9.37 -6.44
C ALA A 178 20.87 9.33 -6.06
N ILE A 179 20.43 10.16 -5.10
CA ILE A 179 19.01 10.25 -4.71
C ILE A 179 18.14 10.66 -5.91
N LYS A 180 18.58 11.66 -6.69
CA LYS A 180 17.87 12.09 -7.90
C LYS A 180 17.74 10.96 -8.90
N SER A 181 18.83 10.28 -9.20
CA SER A 181 18.85 9.15 -10.13
C SER A 181 17.96 7.98 -9.68
N MET A 182 17.71 7.86 -8.37
CA MET A 182 16.88 6.82 -7.81
C MET A 182 15.38 7.13 -7.86
N PHE A 183 14.97 8.39 -7.65
CA PHE A 183 13.55 8.71 -7.48
C PHE A 183 12.92 9.61 -8.54
N PHE A 184 13.73 10.35 -9.29
CA PHE A 184 13.21 11.33 -10.23
C PHE A 184 13.21 10.72 -11.63
N PRO A 185 12.03 10.35 -12.15
CA PRO A 185 11.94 9.87 -13.52
C PRO A 185 12.31 10.99 -14.50
N SER A 186 12.73 10.59 -15.69
CA SER A 186 13.00 11.50 -16.79
C SER A 186 11.69 12.16 -17.25
N PRO A 187 11.64 13.49 -17.38
CA PRO A 187 10.48 14.19 -17.95
C PRO A 187 10.38 14.03 -19.47
N VAL A 188 11.42 13.49 -20.11
CA VAL A 188 11.51 13.27 -21.56
C VAL A 188 11.72 11.79 -21.81
N ALA A 189 11.09 11.27 -22.87
CA ALA A 189 11.26 9.89 -23.29
C ALA A 189 12.76 9.56 -23.44
N LEU A 190 13.21 8.50 -22.77
CA LEU A 190 14.59 8.07 -22.83
C LEU A 190 14.90 7.52 -24.23
N ASN A 191 15.83 8.14 -24.93
CA ASN A 191 16.36 7.63 -26.20
C ASN A 191 17.55 6.68 -25.93
N VAL A 192 17.31 5.64 -25.13
CA VAL A 192 18.31 4.61 -24.79
C VAL A 192 17.81 3.26 -25.27
N SER A 193 18.71 2.42 -25.79
CA SER A 193 18.37 1.04 -26.21
C SER A 193 18.35 0.04 -25.06
N ASP A 194 18.82 0.44 -23.87
CA ASP A 194 18.87 -0.41 -22.69
C ASP A 194 17.48 -0.53 -22.03
N VAL A 195 16.88 -1.71 -22.19
CA VAL A 195 15.57 -2.06 -21.62
C VAL A 195 15.55 -1.92 -20.09
N SER A 196 16.66 -2.14 -19.40
CA SER A 196 16.73 -2.03 -17.94
C SER A 196 16.59 -0.59 -17.46
N LEU A 197 17.14 0.37 -18.20
CA LEU A 197 17.02 1.80 -17.91
C LEU A 197 15.63 2.33 -18.26
N GLN A 198 15.05 1.88 -19.38
CA GLN A 198 13.65 2.19 -19.70
C GLN A 198 12.70 1.64 -18.64
N THR A 199 12.94 0.42 -18.16
CA THR A 199 12.15 -0.19 -17.08
C THR A 199 12.29 0.58 -15.77
N LEU A 200 13.50 1.02 -15.42
CA LEU A 200 13.72 1.85 -14.24
C LEU A 200 12.92 3.16 -14.32
N ASP A 201 12.98 3.87 -15.45
CA ASP A 201 12.25 5.13 -15.65
C ASP A 201 10.73 4.95 -15.54
N PHE A 202 10.21 3.88 -16.14
CA PHE A 202 8.82 3.48 -15.97
C PHE A 202 8.45 3.21 -14.51
N LEU A 203 9.25 2.42 -13.79
CA LEU A 203 9.00 2.10 -12.38
C LEU A 203 9.11 3.35 -11.48
N GLN A 204 9.93 4.33 -11.83
CA GLN A 204 10.01 5.59 -11.12
C GLN A 204 8.73 6.41 -11.27
N TRP A 205 8.21 6.53 -12.50
CA TRP A 205 6.89 7.13 -12.74
C TRP A 205 5.78 6.38 -11.99
N ASP A 206 5.80 5.06 -12.07
CA ASP A 206 4.85 4.15 -11.41
C ASP A 206 4.82 4.39 -9.89
N PHE A 207 6.00 4.42 -9.27
CA PHE A 207 6.18 4.70 -7.85
C PHE A 207 5.70 6.10 -7.45
N VAL A 208 6.07 7.14 -8.22
CA VAL A 208 5.71 8.54 -7.92
C VAL A 208 4.19 8.71 -7.96
N PHE A 209 3.55 8.31 -9.05
CA PHE A 209 2.09 8.45 -9.17
C PHE A 209 1.34 7.59 -8.15
N GLY A 210 1.78 6.35 -7.92
CA GLY A 210 1.17 5.47 -6.94
C GLY A 210 1.26 6.03 -5.53
N SER A 211 2.46 6.47 -5.12
CA SER A 211 2.72 7.00 -3.78
C SER A 211 2.05 8.35 -3.53
N VAL A 212 2.15 9.28 -4.48
CA VAL A 212 1.58 10.64 -4.34
C VAL A 212 0.06 10.57 -4.33
N SER A 213 -0.56 9.82 -5.25
CA SER A 213 -2.02 9.67 -5.25
C SER A 213 -2.53 9.05 -3.96
N THR A 214 -1.82 8.06 -3.42
CA THR A 214 -2.15 7.45 -2.14
C THR A 214 -1.99 8.43 -0.98
N ALA A 215 -0.88 9.16 -0.90
CA ALA A 215 -0.68 10.17 0.13
C ALA A 215 -1.79 11.24 0.08
N VAL A 216 -2.09 11.78 -1.10
CA VAL A 216 -3.16 12.76 -1.30
C VAL A 216 -4.52 12.19 -0.91
N ALA A 217 -4.85 10.97 -1.32
CA ALA A 217 -6.13 10.35 -0.98
C ALA A 217 -6.30 10.16 0.53
N THR A 218 -5.24 9.79 1.24
CA THR A 218 -5.31 9.62 2.69
C THR A 218 -5.47 10.95 3.44
N LEU A 219 -5.15 12.11 2.84
CA LEU A 219 -5.50 13.42 3.42
C LEU A 219 -7.01 13.57 3.64
N TRP A 220 -7.83 12.84 2.88
CA TRP A 220 -9.28 12.77 3.06
C TRP A 220 -9.73 12.04 4.34
N PHE A 221 -8.79 11.44 5.09
CA PHE A 221 -9.05 10.88 6.41
C PHE A 221 -9.15 11.95 7.49
N ALA A 222 -8.66 13.17 7.24
CA ALA A 222 -8.81 14.29 8.15
C ALA A 222 -10.30 14.64 8.35
N GLN A 223 -10.71 14.79 9.60
CA GLN A 223 -12.06 15.19 9.99
C GLN A 223 -12.22 16.72 10.09
N ASN A 224 -11.11 17.45 10.13
CA ASN A 224 -11.07 18.91 10.20
C ASN A 224 -9.76 19.46 9.64
N LEU A 225 -9.71 20.77 9.42
CA LEU A 225 -8.55 21.46 8.86
C LEU A 225 -7.27 21.31 9.71
N GLY A 226 -7.41 21.23 11.03
CA GLY A 226 -6.27 21.02 11.93
C GLY A 226 -5.64 19.64 11.77
N GLN A 227 -6.46 18.59 11.64
CA GLN A 227 -5.97 17.25 11.31
C GLN A 227 -5.33 17.21 9.92
N LEU A 228 -5.95 17.85 8.92
CA LEU A 228 -5.38 17.95 7.57
C LEU A 228 -3.99 18.58 7.59
N PHE A 229 -3.84 19.71 8.29
CA PHE A 229 -2.56 20.39 8.43
C PHE A 229 -1.50 19.49 9.10
N ARG A 230 -1.86 18.79 10.19
CA ARG A 230 -0.95 17.84 10.85
C ARG A 230 -0.50 16.71 9.92
N MET A 231 -1.40 16.20 9.07
CA MET A 231 -1.06 15.17 8.09
C MET A 231 -0.12 15.67 7.00
N VAL A 232 -0.33 16.90 6.50
CA VAL A 232 0.59 17.53 5.54
C VAL A 232 1.98 17.73 6.16
N VAL A 233 2.04 18.26 7.38
CA VAL A 233 3.31 18.40 8.14
C VAL A 233 3.97 17.04 8.35
N TRP A 234 3.19 16.02 8.71
CA TRP A 234 3.69 14.65 8.83
C TRP A 234 4.32 14.16 7.52
N TYR A 235 3.66 14.31 6.37
CA TYR A 235 4.23 13.89 5.09
C TYR A 235 5.53 14.61 4.75
N MET A 236 5.59 15.94 4.94
CA MET A 236 6.80 16.73 4.69
C MET A 236 8.00 16.26 5.53
N MET A 237 7.76 15.84 6.77
CA MET A 237 8.81 15.36 7.68
C MET A 237 9.11 13.87 7.52
N ALA A 238 8.09 13.03 7.38
CA ALA A 238 8.21 11.58 7.40
C ALA A 238 8.74 11.03 6.08
N ILE A 239 8.36 11.58 4.92
CA ILE A 239 8.83 11.06 3.63
C ILE A 239 10.36 11.09 3.52
N PRO A 240 11.08 12.19 3.86
CA PRO A 240 12.54 12.21 3.84
C PRO A 240 13.20 11.31 4.90
N LEU A 241 12.52 11.05 6.02
CA LEU A 241 13.10 10.31 7.16
C LEU A 241 12.89 8.79 7.05
N VAL A 242 11.68 8.38 6.68
CA VAL A 242 11.21 6.98 6.71
C VAL A 242 10.60 6.51 5.39
N GLY A 243 10.52 7.37 4.38
CA GLY A 243 9.99 7.03 3.06
C GLY A 243 8.46 7.09 2.96
N PHE A 244 7.97 7.08 1.71
CA PHE A 244 6.54 7.15 1.40
C PHE A 244 5.71 6.03 2.03
N GLY A 245 6.17 4.78 1.90
CA GLY A 245 5.45 3.62 2.39
C GLY A 245 5.14 3.71 3.88
N ALA A 246 6.17 4.03 4.68
CA ALA A 246 6.02 4.23 6.12
C ALA A 246 5.17 5.46 6.44
N ALA A 247 5.39 6.59 5.77
CA ALA A 247 4.59 7.81 6.02
C ALA A 247 3.08 7.56 5.81
N ILE A 248 2.71 6.84 4.74
CA ILE A 248 1.32 6.46 4.45
C ILE A 248 0.77 5.50 5.51
N MET A 249 1.53 4.47 5.90
CA MET A 249 1.10 3.56 6.98
C MET A 249 0.95 4.27 8.33
N GLY A 250 1.78 5.28 8.62
CA GLY A 250 1.67 6.11 9.81
C GLY A 250 0.34 6.88 9.85
N VAL A 251 -0.06 7.46 8.73
CA VAL A 251 -1.38 8.10 8.58
C VAL A 251 -2.52 7.10 8.75
N ALA A 252 -2.43 5.94 8.12
CA ALA A 252 -3.45 4.89 8.25
C ALA A 252 -3.58 4.40 9.70
N LEU A 253 -2.45 4.18 10.38
CA LEU A 253 -2.39 3.79 11.79
C LEU A 253 -3.00 4.85 12.71
N TRP A 254 -2.72 6.13 12.45
CA TRP A 254 -3.33 7.26 13.17
C TRP A 254 -4.85 7.29 12.97
N ARG A 255 -5.33 7.08 11.74
CA ARG A 255 -6.78 7.04 11.45
C ARG A 255 -7.49 5.96 12.25
N GLU A 256 -6.93 4.75 12.37
CA GLU A 256 -7.57 3.66 13.12
C GLU A 256 -7.81 3.99 14.61
N GLN A 257 -7.10 4.98 15.17
CA GLN A 257 -7.31 5.39 16.57
C GLN A 257 -8.68 6.05 16.79
N PHE A 258 -9.22 6.72 15.79
CA PHE A 258 -10.49 7.45 15.87
C PHE A 258 -11.70 6.60 15.45
N LEU A 259 -11.47 5.39 14.94
CA LEU A 259 -12.55 4.48 14.54
C LEU A 259 -12.97 3.52 15.67
N ILE A 260 -12.34 3.64 16.85
CA ILE A 260 -12.58 2.83 18.05
C ILE A 260 -13.46 3.58 19.08
N SER A 261 -13.58 4.91 18.94
CA SER A 261 -14.35 5.80 19.84
C SER A 261 -15.79 5.99 19.38
#